data_AF-A0A2N5TLA3-F1
#
_entry.id   AF-A0A2N5TLA3-F1
#
_cell.length_a   1.000
_cell.length_b   1.000
_cell.length_c   1.000
_cell.angle_alpha   90.00
_cell.angle_beta   90.00
_cell.angle_gamma   90.00
#
_symmetry.space_group_name_H-M   'P 1'
#
loop_
_entity.id
_entity.type
_entity.pdbx_description
1 polymer ?
#
loop_
_entity_poly.entity_id
_entity_poly.type
_entity_poly.pdbx_seq_one_letter_code
_entity_poly.pdbx_strand_id
1 'polypeptide(L)'
;MEIYLAELTSRIQNFMFYLMKGTAQWVNKPKFHMLFHLPESIRRFGTASLFATERFKGYNSVLRNASIHSNRQSPSKDIGVTFANFQNLRHWFSGGSFWDPKEEAYWTEAESVLAIFENHPSLQKFM
;
A
#
# COMPACT_ATOMS: atom_id res chain seq x y z
N MET A 1 19.06 -8.45 13.35
CA MET A 1 17.82 -7.97 14.00
C MET A 1 18.11 -7.28 15.33
N GLU A 2 18.78 -7.93 16.28
CA GLU A 2 19.05 -7.33 17.61
C GLU A 2 19.91 -6.05 17.55
N ILE A 3 20.95 -6.02 16.70
CA ILE A 3 21.76 -4.80 16.49
C ILE A 3 20.88 -3.64 16.01
N TYR A 4 20.02 -3.89 15.02
CA TYR A 4 19.08 -2.89 14.49
C TYR A 4 18.13 -2.38 15.59
N LEU A 5 17.58 -3.26 16.42
CA LEU A 5 16.68 -2.86 17.50
C LEU A 5 17.40 -2.06 18.59
N ALA A 6 18.64 -2.41 18.91
CA ALA A 6 19.47 -1.66 19.86
C ALA A 6 19.79 -0.25 19.33
N GLU A 7 20.19 -0.15 18.06
CA GLU A 7 20.42 1.12 17.38
C GLU A 7 19.14 1.97 17.35
N LEU A 8 18.02 1.38 16.93
CA LEU A 8 16.73 2.06 16.87
C LEU A 8 16.33 2.62 18.24
N THR A 9 16.47 1.81 19.30
CA THR A 9 16.19 2.22 20.68
C THR A 9 17.05 3.42 21.09
N SER A 10 18.35 3.37 20.82
CA SER A 10 19.29 4.46 21.11
C SER A 10 18.92 5.74 20.33
N ARG A 11 18.55 5.62 19.05
CA ARG A 11 18.12 6.76 18.23
C ARG A 11 16.83 7.39 18.75
N ILE A 12 15.86 6.58 19.16
CA ILE A 12 14.59 7.06 19.74
C ILE A 12 14.86 7.80 21.06
N GLN A 13 15.69 7.25 21.94
CA GLN A 13 16.05 7.90 23.21
C GLN A 13 16.74 9.25 22.98
N ASN A 14 17.72 9.30 22.07
CA ASN A 14 18.40 10.55 21.72
C ASN A 14 17.42 11.59 21.12
N PHE A 15 16.56 11.16 20.21
CA PHE A 15 15.52 12.02 19.63
C PHE A 15 14.62 12.61 20.73
N MET A 16 14.15 11.78 21.66
CA MET A 16 13.30 12.21 22.77
C MET A 16 14.01 13.18 23.71
N PHE A 17 15.29 12.94 24.01
CA PHE A 17 16.10 13.86 24.83
C PHE A 17 16.18 15.26 24.21
N TYR A 18 16.53 15.35 22.92
CA TYR A 18 16.63 16.64 22.24
C TYR A 18 15.26 17.32 22.07
N LEU A 19 14.21 16.56 21.80
CA LEU A 19 12.84 17.06 21.68
C LEU A 19 12.38 17.70 23.00
N MET A 20 12.61 17.02 24.12
CA MET A 20 12.25 17.49 25.47
C MET A 20 13.08 18.70 25.91
N LYS A 21 14.35 18.77 25.49
CA LYS A 21 15.20 19.95 25.73
C LYS A 21 14.64 21.21 25.08
N GLY A 22 13.93 21.08 23.96
CA GLY A 22 13.27 22.20 23.27
C GLY A 22 11.94 22.61 23.93
N THR A 23 11.06 21.65 24.18
CA THR A 23 9.79 21.90 24.90
C THR A 23 9.20 20.63 25.48
N ALA A 24 8.68 20.72 26.70
CA ALA A 24 8.04 19.59 27.37
C ALA A 24 6.58 19.34 26.90
N GLN A 25 6.00 20.20 26.07
CA GLN A 25 4.60 20.05 25.60
C GLN A 25 4.34 18.74 24.84
N TRP A 26 5.40 18.10 24.36
CA TRP A 26 5.32 16.87 23.59
C TRP A 26 5.00 15.62 24.42
N VAL A 27 5.17 15.65 25.74
CA VAL A 27 4.88 14.48 26.62
C VAL A 27 3.45 13.98 26.50
N ASN A 28 2.51 14.86 26.18
CA ASN A 28 1.09 14.54 26.04
C ASN A 28 0.70 14.01 24.65
N LYS A 29 1.64 13.95 23.69
CA LYS A 29 1.31 13.47 22.35
C LYS A 29 1.50 11.95 22.26
N PRO A 30 0.46 11.19 21.92
CA PRO A 30 0.51 9.72 21.91
C PRO A 30 1.52 9.15 20.92
N LYS A 31 1.88 9.90 19.87
CA LYS A 31 2.87 9.47 18.87
C LYS A 31 4.26 9.25 19.46
N PHE A 32 4.68 10.04 20.45
CA PHE A 32 5.98 9.84 21.08
C PHE A 32 5.99 8.64 22.02
N HIS A 33 4.88 8.39 22.70
CA HIS A 33 4.68 7.14 23.46
C HIS A 33 4.74 5.91 22.53
N MET A 34 4.11 5.98 21.36
CA MET A 34 4.19 4.90 20.35
C MET A 34 5.61 4.66 19.84
N LEU A 35 6.47 5.69 19.74
CA LEU A 35 7.87 5.50 19.34
C LEU A 35 8.64 4.65 20.36
N PHE A 36 8.42 4.84 21.66
CA PHE A 36 9.07 4.00 22.67
C PHE A 36 8.69 2.52 22.55
N HIS A 37 7.48 2.22 22.07
CA HIS A 37 7.01 0.85 21.85
C HIS A 37 7.35 0.28 20.46
N LEU A 38 7.97 1.09 19.59
CA LEU A 38 8.28 0.68 18.23
C LEU A 38 9.27 -0.49 18.18
N PRO A 39 10.39 -0.52 18.94
CA PRO A 39 11.32 -1.64 18.93
C PRO A 39 10.66 -2.98 19.33
N GLU A 40 9.82 -2.97 20.37
CA GLU A 40 9.08 -4.15 20.83
C GLU A 40 8.04 -4.59 19.80
N SER A 41 7.35 -3.62 19.19
CA SER A 41 6.38 -3.89 18.12
C SER A 41 7.07 -4.52 16.91
N ILE A 42 8.24 -4.01 16.51
CA ILE A 42 8.98 -4.58 15.39
C ILE A 42 9.47 -5.98 15.73
N ARG A 43 9.98 -6.19 16.95
CA ARG A 43 10.41 -7.52 17.41
C ARG A 43 9.27 -8.54 17.36
N ARG A 44 8.05 -8.13 17.70
CA ARG A 44 6.88 -9.02 17.77
C ARG A 44 6.17 -9.22 16.44
N PHE A 45 6.06 -8.17 15.63
CA PHE A 45 5.19 -8.16 14.44
C PHE A 45 5.96 -8.03 13.11
N GLY A 46 7.29 -7.95 13.14
CA GLY A 46 8.10 -7.76 11.95
C GLY A 46 8.32 -6.27 11.65
N THR A 47 8.70 -5.94 10.41
CA THR A 47 9.00 -4.55 10.03
C THR A 47 7.84 -3.61 10.35
N ALA A 48 8.16 -2.36 10.69
CA ALA A 48 7.17 -1.33 11.01
C ALA A 48 6.21 -1.14 9.84
N SER A 49 5.09 -1.87 9.90
CA SER A 49 4.00 -1.78 8.94
C SER A 49 3.46 -0.36 9.02
N LEU A 50 3.22 0.28 7.86
CA LEU A 50 2.74 1.66 7.69
C LEU A 50 3.78 2.78 7.45
N PHE A 51 5.06 2.49 7.18
CA PHE A 51 5.97 3.56 6.71
C PHE A 51 5.50 4.22 5.39
N ALA A 52 4.69 3.49 4.59
CA ALA A 52 4.05 4.00 3.38
C ALA A 52 2.62 4.53 3.61
N THR A 53 2.37 5.36 4.64
CA THR A 53 1.04 5.99 4.77
C THR A 53 0.68 6.82 3.54
N GLU A 54 1.67 7.35 2.80
CA GLU A 54 1.44 8.16 1.62
C GLU A 54 0.78 7.38 0.48
N ARG A 55 1.24 6.14 0.21
CA ARG A 55 0.62 5.31 -0.84
C ARG A 55 -0.80 4.92 -0.47
N PHE A 56 -1.04 4.54 0.79
CA PHE A 56 -2.39 4.23 1.25
C PHE A 56 -3.30 5.47 1.33
N LYS A 57 -2.77 6.63 1.70
CA LYS A 57 -3.51 7.91 1.68
C LYS A 57 -3.80 8.36 0.25
N GLY A 58 -2.86 8.15 -0.67
CA GLY A 58 -3.02 8.40 -2.10
C GLY A 58 -4.15 7.56 -2.68
N TYR A 59 -4.35 6.34 -2.19
CA TYR A 59 -5.48 5.50 -2.63
C TYR A 59 -6.87 6.10 -2.33
N ASN A 60 -6.97 7.00 -1.35
CA ASN A 60 -8.23 7.72 -1.10
C ASN A 60 -8.61 8.63 -2.28
N SER A 61 -7.66 9.11 -3.09
CA SER A 61 -7.97 9.88 -4.30
C SER A 61 -8.63 8.99 -5.35
N VAL A 62 -8.13 7.76 -5.54
CA VAL A 62 -8.70 6.76 -6.46
C VAL A 62 -10.13 6.40 -6.04
N LEU A 63 -10.36 6.17 -4.75
CA LEU A 63 -11.70 5.91 -4.21
C LEU A 63 -12.66 7.09 -4.45
N ARG A 64 -12.21 8.33 -4.18
CA ARG A 64 -13.02 9.52 -4.44
C ARG A 64 -13.31 9.69 -5.92
N ASN A 65 -12.35 9.39 -6.81
CA ASN A 65 -12.53 9.48 -8.25
C ASN A 65 -13.63 8.51 -8.73
N ALA A 66 -13.58 7.25 -8.29
CA ALA A 66 -14.62 6.26 -8.57
C ALA A 66 -16.00 6.70 -8.02
N SER A 67 -16.02 7.36 -6.87
CA SER A 67 -17.26 7.91 -6.29
C SER A 67 -17.82 9.10 -7.08
N ILE A 68 -16.98 10.08 -7.44
CA ILE A 68 -17.40 11.33 -8.11
C ILE A 68 -17.96 11.06 -9.50
N HIS A 69 -17.34 10.13 -10.23
CA HIS A 69 -17.70 9.72 -11.58
C HIS A 69 -18.70 8.56 -11.64
N SER A 70 -19.26 8.15 -10.49
CA SER A 70 -20.39 7.20 -10.46
C SER A 70 -21.67 7.85 -11.00
N ASN A 71 -22.65 7.03 -11.39
CA ASN A 71 -23.99 7.53 -11.73
C ASN A 71 -24.78 8.02 -10.50
N ARG A 72 -24.18 7.89 -9.31
CA ARG A 72 -24.69 8.29 -7.98
C ARG A 72 -25.97 7.58 -7.52
N GLN A 73 -26.46 6.58 -8.24
CA GLN A 73 -27.60 5.77 -7.83
C GLN A 73 -27.19 4.72 -6.78
N SER A 74 -25.99 4.14 -6.94
CA SER A 74 -25.41 3.23 -5.95
C SER A 74 -23.88 3.36 -5.92
N PRO A 75 -23.34 4.45 -5.32
CA PRO A 75 -21.90 4.71 -5.30
C PRO A 75 -21.07 3.55 -4.76
N SER A 76 -21.56 2.84 -3.74
CA SER A 76 -20.87 1.68 -3.17
C SER A 76 -20.72 0.53 -4.17
N LYS A 77 -21.77 0.25 -4.96
CA LYS A 77 -21.73 -0.78 -6.00
C LYS A 77 -20.77 -0.37 -7.12
N ASP A 78 -20.83 0.88 -7.55
CA ASP A 78 -19.99 1.40 -8.64
C ASP A 78 -18.50 1.43 -8.26
N ILE A 79 -18.17 1.81 -7.03
CA ILE A 79 -16.82 1.73 -6.47
C ILE A 79 -16.37 0.26 -6.40
N GLY A 80 -17.23 -0.63 -5.93
CA GLY A 80 -16.95 -2.06 -5.84
C GLY A 80 -16.62 -2.67 -7.21
N VAL A 81 -17.42 -2.37 -8.24
CA VAL A 81 -17.18 -2.81 -9.63
C VAL A 81 -15.87 -2.22 -10.16
N THR A 82 -15.62 -0.93 -9.96
CA THR A 82 -14.38 -0.28 -10.36
C THR A 82 -13.15 -0.97 -9.75
N PHE A 83 -13.20 -1.30 -8.46
CA PHE A 83 -12.10 -1.97 -7.78
C PHE A 83 -11.94 -3.43 -8.19
N ALA A 84 -13.03 -4.14 -8.45
CA ALA A 84 -12.98 -5.48 -9.03
C ALA A 84 -12.29 -5.46 -10.41
N ASN A 85 -12.61 -4.47 -11.25
CA ASN A 85 -11.95 -4.29 -12.54
C ASN A 85 -10.45 -4.00 -12.40
N PHE A 86 -10.04 -3.15 -11.45
CA PHE A 86 -8.61 -2.91 -11.18
C PHE A 86 -7.88 -4.18 -10.74
N GLN A 87 -8.50 -5.01 -9.90
CA GLN A 87 -7.90 -6.29 -9.49
C GLN A 87 -7.81 -7.28 -10.67
N ASN A 88 -8.84 -7.36 -11.50
CA ASN A 88 -8.84 -8.20 -12.70
C ASN A 88 -7.75 -7.77 -13.69
N LEU A 89 -7.60 -6.47 -13.94
CA LEU A 89 -6.54 -5.92 -14.78
C LEU A 89 -5.16 -6.24 -14.20
N ARG A 90 -4.97 -6.06 -12.89
CA ARG A 90 -3.71 -6.40 -12.23
C ARG A 90 -3.39 -7.90 -12.36
N HIS A 91 -4.39 -8.76 -12.15
CA HIS A 91 -4.25 -10.21 -12.31
C HIS A 91 -3.80 -10.55 -13.74
N TRP A 92 -4.45 -10.00 -14.76
CA TRP A 92 -4.04 -10.16 -16.16
C TRP A 92 -2.63 -9.66 -16.43
N PHE A 93 -2.30 -8.42 -16.05
CA PHE A 93 -0.95 -7.87 -16.25
C PHE A 93 0.15 -8.64 -15.52
N SER A 94 -0.22 -9.42 -14.50
CA SER A 94 0.72 -10.27 -13.76
C SER A 94 0.85 -11.69 -14.34
N GLY A 95 0.28 -11.97 -15.51
CA GLY A 95 0.31 -13.32 -16.09
C GLY A 95 -0.85 -14.22 -15.63
N GLY A 96 -1.86 -13.67 -14.95
CA GLY A 96 -2.97 -14.43 -14.40
C GLY A 96 -3.90 -15.01 -15.47
N SER A 97 -4.52 -16.14 -15.16
CA SER A 97 -5.54 -16.80 -15.98
C SER A 97 -6.91 -16.79 -15.31
N PHE A 98 -7.97 -16.88 -16.12
CA PHE A 98 -9.34 -17.03 -15.65
C PHE A 98 -9.90 -18.37 -16.12
N TRP A 99 -10.74 -18.99 -15.30
CA TRP A 99 -11.45 -20.20 -15.68
C TRP A 99 -12.55 -19.86 -16.69
N ASP A 100 -12.56 -20.55 -17.82
CA ASP A 100 -13.65 -20.52 -18.80
C ASP A 100 -14.51 -21.79 -18.64
N PRO A 101 -15.76 -21.67 -18.15
CA PRO A 101 -16.66 -22.81 -18.02
C PRO A 101 -17.09 -23.43 -19.35
N LYS A 102 -16.96 -22.73 -20.48
CA LYS A 102 -17.39 -23.24 -21.79
C LYS A 102 -16.36 -24.17 -22.41
N GLU A 103 -15.10 -23.80 -22.28
CA GLU A 103 -13.96 -24.57 -22.78
C GLU A 103 -13.40 -25.54 -21.71
N GLU A 104 -13.97 -25.51 -20.49
CA GLU A 104 -13.51 -26.25 -19.31
C GLU A 104 -11.99 -26.12 -19.07
N ALA A 105 -11.47 -24.91 -19.29
CA ALA A 105 -10.04 -24.64 -19.25
C ALA A 105 -9.73 -23.27 -18.66
N TYR A 106 -8.48 -23.09 -18.21
CA TYR A 106 -7.97 -21.76 -17.88
C TYR A 106 -7.55 -21.04 -19.16
N TRP A 107 -8.11 -19.85 -19.35
CA TRP A 107 -7.79 -18.95 -20.46
C TRP A 107 -6.95 -17.76 -19.98
N THR A 108 -5.94 -17.39 -20.76
CA THR A 108 -5.17 -16.18 -20.56
C THR A 108 -4.63 -15.64 -21.88
N GLU A 109 -4.77 -14.33 -22.09
CA GLU A 109 -4.04 -13.57 -23.12
C GLU A 109 -2.91 -12.73 -22.49
N ALA A 110 -2.52 -13.02 -21.25
CA ALA A 110 -1.52 -12.22 -20.56
C ALA A 110 -0.18 -12.20 -21.31
N GLU A 111 0.16 -13.25 -22.06
CA GLU A 111 1.40 -13.30 -22.85
C GLU A 111 1.41 -12.27 -23.98
N SER A 112 0.29 -12.04 -24.68
CA SER A 112 0.20 -11.01 -25.71
C SER A 112 0.24 -9.60 -25.11
N VAL A 113 -0.38 -9.42 -23.95
CA VAL A 113 -0.36 -8.16 -23.20
C VAL A 113 1.05 -7.86 -22.67
N LEU A 114 1.73 -8.84 -22.08
CA LEU A 114 3.11 -8.72 -21.62
C LEU A 114 4.05 -8.41 -22.79
N ALA A 115 3.87 -9.08 -23.93
CA ALA A 115 4.64 -8.81 -25.14
C ALA A 115 4.46 -7.37 -25.65
N ILE A 116 3.28 -6.76 -25.51
CA ILE A 116 3.09 -5.34 -25.85
C ILE A 116 3.98 -4.44 -24.98
N PHE A 117 4.07 -4.71 -23.69
CA PHE A 117 4.92 -3.94 -22.77
C PHE A 117 6.41 -4.20 -23.00
N GLU A 118 6.83 -5.44 -23.27
CA GLU A 118 8.21 -5.76 -23.62
C GLU A 118 8.66 -5.06 -24.91
N ASN A 119 7.80 -5.06 -25.93
CA ASN A 119 8.11 -4.48 -27.23
C ASN A 119 7.98 -2.95 -27.29
N HIS A 120 7.32 -2.33 -26.29
CA HIS A 120 7.14 -0.88 -26.23
C HIS A 120 7.58 -0.32 -24.87
N PRO A 121 8.90 -0.07 -24.67
CA PRO A 121 9.43 0.46 -23.41
C PRO A 121 8.85 1.82 -23.00
N SER A 122 8.26 2.57 -23.94
CA SER A 122 7.51 3.79 -23.65
C SER A 122 6.25 3.53 -22.82
N LEU A 123 5.56 2.41 -23.06
CA LEU A 123 4.36 2.01 -22.32
C LEU A 123 4.68 1.55 -20.90
N GLN A 124 5.86 0.96 -20.68
CA GLN A 124 6.32 0.57 -19.34
C GLN A 124 6.46 1.77 -18.39
N LYS A 125 6.69 2.97 -18.90
CA LYS A 125 6.83 4.20 -18.09
C LYS A 125 5.50 4.73 -17.54
N PHE A 126 4.37 4.24 -18.05
CA PHE A 126 3.02 4.66 -17.63
C PHE A 126 2.36 3.70 -16.63
N MET A 127 3.00 2.57 -16.32
CA MET A 127 2.66 1.67 -15.21
C MET A 127 3.50 2.00 -13.97
#